data_AF-A0A3D4ELN1-F1
#
_entry.id   AF-A0A3D4ELN1-F1
#
_cell.length_a   1.000
_cell.length_b   1.000
_cell.length_c   1.000
_cell.angle_alpha   90.00
_cell.angle_beta   90.00
_cell.angle_gamma   90.00
#
_symmetry.space_group_name_H-M   'P 1'
#
loop_
_entity.id
_entity.type
_entity.pdbx_description
1 polymer ?
#
loop_
_entity_poly.entity_id
_entity_poly.type
_entity_poly.pdbx_seq_one_letter_code
_entity_poly.pdbx_strand_id
1 'polypeptide(L)'
;MAISTVLYIILLGIIALGIAIFFYFHKPERSKRLRLLLSALRFISIFAVLILLLNPSVKQTSYKTIKPKLAVVLDNSESMSFLADSVAIRKVFNGILQNEALSERFDLNAYTFGSELNQQERVDFSETQTDIAKSIQALDRIYKDQKYSSLLITD
;
A
#
# COMPACT_ATOMS: atom_id res chain seq x y z
N MET A 1 -5.68 -17.00 7.02
CA MET A 1 -5.32 -17.94 8.11
C MET A 1 -4.82 -19.22 7.47
N ALA A 2 -3.75 -19.84 7.97
CA ALA A 2 -3.25 -21.08 7.38
C ALA A 2 -4.19 -22.25 7.70
N ILE A 3 -4.33 -23.21 6.79
CA ILE A 3 -5.16 -24.42 6.98
C ILE A 3 -4.71 -25.20 8.21
N SER A 4 -3.39 -25.25 8.47
CA SER A 4 -2.81 -25.86 9.67
C SER A 4 -3.34 -25.26 10.98
N THR A 5 -3.51 -23.93 11.05
CA THR A 5 -4.06 -23.26 12.24
C THR A 5 -5.50 -23.68 12.49
N VAL A 6 -6.30 -23.88 11.44
CA VAL A 6 -7.68 -24.37 11.56
C VAL A 6 -7.71 -25.80 12.11
N LEU A 7 -6.84 -26.68 11.60
CA LEU A 7 -6.71 -28.05 12.10
C LEU A 7 -6.30 -28.11 13.57
N TYR A 8 -5.39 -27.25 14.01
CA TYR A 8 -5.00 -27.15 15.42
C TYR A 8 -6.15 -26.69 16.31
N ILE A 9 -6.97 -25.73 15.89
CA ILE A 9 -8.16 -25.31 16.64
C ILE A 9 -9.14 -26.47 16.82
N ILE A 10 -9.38 -27.24 15.76
CA ILE A 10 -10.28 -28.40 15.80
C ILE A 10 -9.73 -29.44 16.79
N LEU A 11 -8.44 -29.76 16.71
CA LEU A 11 -7.79 -30.71 17.62
C LEU A 11 -7.87 -30.26 19.08
N LEU A 12 -7.57 -28.99 19.37
CA LEU A 12 -7.68 -28.41 20.70
C LEU A 12 -9.14 -28.43 21.21
N GLY A 13 -10.12 -28.27 20.33
CA GLY A 13 -11.54 -28.40 20.66
C GLY A 13 -11.90 -29.81 21.10
N ILE A 14 -11.43 -30.84 20.39
CA ILE A 14 -11.65 -32.25 20.75
C ILE A 14 -11.01 -32.55 22.11
N ILE A 15 -9.78 -32.10 22.34
CA ILE A 15 -9.06 -32.30 23.60
C ILE A 15 -9.80 -31.61 24.76
N ALA A 16 -10.17 -30.33 24.60
CA ALA A 16 -10.88 -29.57 25.63
C ALA A 16 -12.23 -30.21 25.98
N LEU A 17 -12.95 -30.72 24.98
CA LEU A 17 -14.24 -31.38 25.17
C LEU A 17 -14.07 -32.71 25.91
N GLY A 18 -13.08 -33.53 25.54
CA GLY A 18 -12.75 -34.76 26.23
C GLY A 18 -12.42 -34.53 27.71
N ILE A 19 -11.59 -33.52 28.00
CA ILE A 19 -11.24 -33.13 29.37
C ILE A 19 -12.48 -32.69 30.14
N ALA A 20 -13.32 -31.82 29.57
CA ALA A 20 -14.50 -31.30 30.24
C ALA A 20 -15.52 -32.40 30.59
N ILE A 21 -15.74 -33.36 29.68
CA ILE A 21 -16.62 -34.51 29.93
C ILE A 21 -16.02 -35.41 31.02
N PHE A 22 -14.72 -35.71 30.96
CA PHE A 22 -14.05 -36.55 31.95
C PHE A 22 -14.21 -36.00 33.38
N PHE A 23 -14.03 -34.69 33.58
CA PHE A 23 -14.13 -34.08 34.91
C PHE A 23 -15.51 -34.21 35.58
N TYR A 24 -16.60 -34.21 34.83
CA TYR A 24 -17.96 -34.19 35.41
C TYR A 24 -18.76 -35.47 35.23
N PHE A 25 -18.41 -36.33 34.28
CA PHE A 25 -19.12 -37.59 34.02
C PHE A 25 -18.44 -38.82 34.61
N HIS A 26 -17.19 -38.73 35.06
CA HIS A 26 -16.47 -39.88 35.62
C HIS A 26 -16.98 -40.31 37.01
N LYS A 27 -17.53 -39.39 37.81
CA LYS A 27 -18.15 -39.70 39.12
C LYS A 27 -19.43 -38.86 39.33
N PRO A 28 -20.62 -39.40 39.00
CA PRO A 28 -21.84 -38.63 38.96
C PRO A 28 -22.45 -38.35 40.34
N GLU A 29 -21.95 -37.34 41.05
CA GLU A 29 -22.50 -36.92 42.36
C GLU A 29 -23.62 -35.86 42.26
N ARG A 30 -23.78 -35.24 41.08
CA ARG A 30 -24.73 -34.14 40.84
C ARG A 30 -25.76 -34.46 39.77
N SER A 31 -26.86 -33.69 39.73
CA SER A 31 -27.93 -33.83 38.74
C SER A 31 -27.41 -33.63 37.30
N LYS A 32 -28.01 -34.34 36.34
CA LYS A 32 -27.58 -34.35 34.92
C LYS A 32 -27.54 -32.95 34.31
N ARG A 33 -28.51 -32.09 34.61
CA ARG A 33 -28.59 -30.70 34.11
C ARG A 33 -27.40 -29.87 34.60
N LEU A 34 -27.08 -29.96 35.89
CA LEU A 34 -25.96 -29.22 36.48
C LEU A 34 -24.61 -29.71 35.94
N ARG A 35 -24.44 -31.03 35.76
CA ARG A 35 -23.22 -31.59 35.15
C ARG A 35 -23.03 -31.11 33.72
N LEU A 36 -24.10 -31.06 32.92
CA LEU A 36 -24.04 -30.56 31.55
C LEU A 36 -23.62 -29.08 31.50
N LEU A 37 -24.25 -28.24 32.34
CA LEU A 37 -23.92 -26.82 32.43
C LEU A 37 -22.46 -26.60 32.85
N LEU A 38 -22.01 -27.29 33.91
CA LEU A 38 -20.64 -27.17 34.40
C LEU A 38 -19.60 -27.72 33.40
N SER A 39 -19.93 -28.78 32.66
CA SER A 39 -19.08 -29.32 31.59
C SER A 39 -18.96 -28.34 30.45
N ALA A 40 -20.06 -27.72 30.03
CA ALA A 40 -20.05 -26.70 28.98
C ALA A 40 -19.21 -25.48 29.39
N LEU A 41 -19.40 -24.99 30.62
CA LEU A 41 -18.61 -23.88 31.14
C LEU A 41 -17.12 -24.22 31.20
N ARG A 42 -16.76 -25.42 31.67
CA ARG A 42 -15.37 -25.89 31.74
C ARG A 42 -14.76 -26.06 30.36
N PHE A 43 -15.50 -26.59 29.40
CA PHE A 43 -15.08 -26.67 28.01
C PHE A 43 -14.75 -25.28 27.46
N ILE A 44 -15.65 -24.30 27.62
CA ILE A 44 -15.45 -22.93 27.15
C ILE A 44 -14.20 -22.32 27.79
N SER A 45 -14.00 -22.47 29.10
CA SER A 45 -12.82 -21.93 29.79
C SER A 45 -11.52 -22.56 29.29
N ILE A 46 -11.43 -23.89 29.21
CA ILE A 46 -10.22 -24.59 28.75
C ILE A 46 -9.95 -24.26 27.28
N PHE A 47 -10.98 -24.31 26.44
CA PHE A 47 -10.86 -24.04 25.02
C PHE A 47 -10.42 -22.59 24.75
N ALA A 48 -10.95 -21.61 25.50
CA ALA A 48 -10.52 -20.22 25.41
C ALA A 48 -9.03 -20.05 25.75
N VAL A 49 -8.55 -20.69 26.83
CA VAL A 49 -7.12 -20.67 27.19
C VAL A 49 -6.26 -21.29 26.09
N LEU A 50 -6.69 -22.43 25.52
CA LEU A 50 -5.96 -23.09 24.44
C LEU A 50 -5.93 -22.26 23.15
N ILE A 51 -7.03 -21.57 22.80
CA ILE A 51 -7.05 -20.63 21.67
C ILE A 51 -6.10 -19.47 21.91
N LEU A 52 -6.07 -18.91 23.12
CA LEU A 52 -5.17 -17.81 23.47
C LEU A 52 -3.71 -18.23 23.35
N LEU A 53 -3.36 -19.46 23.79
CA LEU A 53 -2.02 -20.02 23.61
C LEU A 53 -1.66 -20.24 22.14
N LEU A 54 -2.63 -20.66 21.31
CA LEU A 54 -2.41 -20.84 19.88
C LEU A 54 -2.21 -19.51 19.15
N ASN A 55 -2.80 -18.41 19.65
CA ASN A 55 -2.72 -17.06 19.10
C ASN A 55 -2.94 -17.00 17.56
N PRO A 56 -4.14 -17.38 17.07
CA PRO A 56 -4.39 -17.42 15.64
C PRO A 56 -4.39 -16.02 15.02
N SER A 57 -3.45 -15.73 14.13
CA SER A 57 -3.41 -14.46 13.40
C SER A 57 -4.44 -14.43 12.26
N VAL A 58 -5.32 -13.44 12.25
CA VAL A 58 -6.21 -13.14 11.12
C VAL A 58 -5.52 -12.11 10.22
N LYS A 59 -5.10 -12.53 9.02
CA LYS A 59 -4.56 -11.61 8.01
C LYS A 59 -5.69 -11.17 7.09
N GLN A 60 -5.96 -9.87 7.01
CA GLN A 60 -6.85 -9.28 6.02
C GLN A 60 -6.02 -8.63 4.93
N THR A 61 -6.19 -9.09 3.69
CA THR A 61 -5.54 -8.49 2.51
C THR A 61 -6.54 -7.55 1.83
N SER A 62 -6.21 -6.26 1.75
CA SER A 62 -6.97 -5.29 0.96
C SER A 62 -6.21 -4.98 -0.32
N TYR A 63 -6.92 -4.97 -1.45
CA TYR A 63 -6.36 -4.58 -2.74
C TYR A 63 -6.82 -3.17 -3.07
N LYS A 64 -5.89 -2.31 -3.48
CA LYS A 64 -6.18 -0.97 -3.98
C LYS A 64 -5.61 -0.84 -5.39
N THR A 65 -6.41 -0.32 -6.30
CA THR A 65 -5.95 0.11 -7.62
C THR A 65 -5.41 1.53 -7.48
N ILE A 66 -4.11 1.72 -7.67
CA ILE A 66 -3.44 3.01 -7.61
C ILE A 66 -3.03 3.39 -9.04
N LYS A 67 -3.39 4.59 -9.48
CA LYS A 67 -2.94 5.11 -10.78
C LYS A 67 -1.41 5.26 -10.77
N PRO A 68 -0.70 4.83 -11.83
CA PRO A 68 0.73 5.12 -11.95
C PRO A 68 0.97 6.62 -12.04
N LYS A 69 2.10 7.09 -11.53
CA LYS A 69 2.46 8.51 -11.61
C LYS A 69 3.15 8.82 -12.93
N LEU A 70 2.87 9.99 -13.51
CA LEU A 70 3.59 10.52 -14.67
C LEU A 70 4.24 11.84 -14.28
N ALA A 71 5.57 11.84 -14.17
CA ALA A 71 6.35 13.05 -13.97
C ALA A 71 6.57 13.71 -15.33
N VAL A 72 5.92 14.85 -15.56
CA VAL A 72 6.13 15.69 -16.74
C VAL A 72 7.17 16.73 -16.37
N VAL A 73 8.33 16.66 -17.03
CA VAL A 73 9.54 17.38 -16.64
C VAL A 73 10.00 18.24 -17.81
N LEU A 74 10.02 19.55 -17.61
CA LEU A 74 10.39 20.52 -18.64
C LEU A 74 11.75 21.13 -18.36
N ASP A 75 12.62 21.17 -19.36
CA ASP A 75 13.87 21.92 -19.29
C ASP A 75 13.56 23.43 -19.20
N ASN A 76 14.06 24.06 -18.15
CA ASN A 76 13.94 25.49 -17.88
C ASN A 76 15.27 26.22 -18.12
N SER A 77 16.17 25.63 -18.91
CA SER A 77 17.43 26.23 -19.29
C SER A 77 17.26 27.35 -20.33
N GLU A 78 18.27 28.22 -20.41
CA GLU A 78 18.33 29.29 -21.41
C GLU A 78 18.37 28.76 -22.85
N SER A 79 18.85 27.54 -23.11
CA SER A 79 18.89 26.98 -24.48
C SER A 79 17.48 26.84 -25.08
N MET A 80 16.52 26.47 -24.23
CA MET A 80 15.11 26.38 -24.59
C MET A 80 14.51 27.73 -25.02
N SER A 81 15.00 28.84 -24.45
CA SER A 81 14.55 30.19 -24.83
C SER A 81 15.09 30.63 -26.19
N PHE A 82 16.27 30.14 -26.57
CA PHE A 82 16.98 30.54 -27.79
C PHE A 82 16.57 29.73 -29.01
N LEU A 83 16.29 28.44 -28.85
CA LEU A 83 16.05 27.51 -29.96
C LEU A 83 14.58 27.28 -30.27
N ALA A 84 13.69 27.50 -29.32
CA ALA A 84 12.29 27.15 -29.47
C ALA A 84 11.35 28.32 -29.14
N ASP A 85 10.20 28.34 -29.81
CA ASP A 85 9.12 29.26 -29.46
C ASP A 85 8.66 28.93 -28.04
N SER A 86 9.17 29.70 -27.08
CA SER A 86 8.87 29.59 -25.65
C SER A 86 7.37 29.52 -25.37
N VAL A 87 6.54 30.12 -26.23
CA VAL A 87 5.07 30.07 -26.14
C VAL A 87 4.53 28.72 -26.59
N ALA A 88 5.07 28.15 -27.67
CA ALA A 88 4.67 26.85 -28.18
C ALA A 88 5.00 25.71 -27.18
N ILE A 89 6.18 25.75 -26.55
CA ILE A 89 6.58 24.75 -25.55
C ILE A 89 5.67 24.82 -24.32
N ARG A 90 5.41 26.02 -23.81
CA ARG A 90 4.46 26.22 -22.70
C ARG A 90 3.08 25.67 -23.04
N LYS A 91 2.63 25.87 -24.29
CA LYS A 91 1.35 25.34 -24.77
C LYS A 91 1.33 23.82 -24.81
N VAL A 92 2.41 23.16 -25.26
CA VAL A 92 2.53 21.70 -25.23
C VAL A 92 2.56 21.18 -23.80
N PHE A 93 3.37 21.78 -22.94
CA PHE A 93 3.48 21.40 -21.53
C PHE A 93 2.13 21.50 -20.81
N ASN A 94 1.45 22.64 -20.93
CA ASN A 94 0.11 22.83 -20.36
C ASN A 94 -0.94 21.90 -21.01
N GLY A 95 -0.82 21.65 -22.31
CA GLY A 95 -1.70 20.73 -23.03
C GLY A 95 -1.60 19.28 -22.55
N ILE A 96 -0.40 18.84 -22.13
CA ILE A 96 -0.19 17.53 -21.50
C ILE A 96 -0.84 17.48 -20.11
N LEU A 97 -0.61 18.52 -19.29
CA LEU A 97 -1.15 18.59 -17.93
C LEU A 97 -2.67 18.68 -17.88
N GLN A 98 -3.29 19.29 -18.89
CA GLN A 98 -4.75 19.46 -19.01
C GLN A 98 -5.42 18.32 -19.80
N ASN A 99 -4.66 17.31 -20.25
CA ASN A 99 -5.22 16.23 -21.06
C ASN A 99 -6.03 15.24 -20.19
N GLU A 100 -7.34 15.20 -20.39
CA GLU A 100 -8.25 14.31 -19.65
C GLU A 100 -7.91 12.82 -19.80
N ALA A 101 -7.55 12.39 -21.01
CA ALA A 101 -7.19 10.98 -21.25
C ALA A 101 -5.90 10.58 -20.50
N LEU A 102 -4.98 11.53 -20.28
CA LEU A 102 -3.79 11.29 -19.46
C LEU A 102 -4.11 11.32 -17.96
N SER A 103 -4.92 12.26 -17.48
CA SER A 103 -5.30 12.35 -16.06
C SER A 103 -6.22 11.21 -15.60
N GLU A 104 -6.95 10.59 -16.53
CA GLU A 104 -7.69 9.34 -16.26
C GLU A 104 -6.75 8.16 -16.00
N ARG A 105 -5.65 8.06 -16.76
CA ARG A 105 -4.72 6.91 -16.71
C ARG A 105 -3.57 7.10 -15.73
N PHE A 106 -3.14 8.33 -15.49
CA PHE A 106 -1.98 8.69 -14.68
C PHE A 106 -2.32 9.76 -13.65
N ASP A 107 -1.56 9.76 -12.55
CA ASP A 107 -1.47 10.89 -11.63
C ASP A 107 -0.34 11.82 -12.10
N LEU A 108 -0.70 12.98 -12.66
CA LEU A 108 0.22 13.88 -13.36
C LEU A 108 0.91 14.82 -12.38
N ASN A 109 2.24 14.83 -12.37
CA ASN A 109 3.04 15.77 -11.59
C ASN A 109 3.95 16.58 -12.51
N ALA A 110 3.90 17.90 -12.37
CA ALA A 110 4.69 18.84 -13.17
C ALA A 110 5.99 19.22 -12.45
N TYR A 111 7.10 19.20 -13.18
CA TYR A 111 8.41 19.66 -12.72
C TYR A 111 9.10 20.47 -13.81
N THR A 112 9.98 21.35 -13.36
CA THR A 112 11.00 22.00 -14.19
C THR A 112 12.38 21.54 -13.75
N PHE A 113 13.35 21.58 -14.65
CA PHE A 113 14.74 21.34 -14.28
C PHE A 113 15.69 22.25 -15.05
N GLY A 114 16.81 22.54 -14.41
CA GLY A 114 18.01 23.05 -15.06
C GLY A 114 19.21 22.46 -14.32
N SER A 115 19.78 23.23 -13.40
CA SER A 115 20.79 22.77 -12.45
C SER A 115 20.23 21.83 -11.37
N GLU A 116 18.95 21.98 -11.00
CA GLU A 116 18.23 21.14 -10.04
C GLU A 116 16.80 20.87 -10.51
N LEU A 117 16.15 19.85 -9.93
CA LEU A 117 14.74 19.55 -10.18
C LEU A 117 13.86 20.41 -9.25
N ASN A 118 12.96 21.17 -9.83
CA ASN A 118 12.05 22.06 -9.13
C ASN A 118 10.60 21.68 -9.39
N GLN A 119 9.77 21.75 -8.35
CA GLN A 119 8.31 21.65 -8.48
C GLN A 119 7.73 23.06 -8.69
N GLN A 120 8.15 23.73 -9.75
CA GLN A 120 7.65 25.06 -10.08
C GLN A 120 6.61 24.99 -11.21
N GLU A 121 5.50 25.70 -11.04
CA GLU A 121 4.47 25.89 -12.07
C GLU A 121 4.85 26.96 -13.09
N ARG A 122 5.79 27.86 -12.74
CA ARG A 122 6.28 28.90 -13.63
C ARG A 122 7.55 28.43 -14.33
N VAL A 123 7.42 28.35 -15.65
CA VAL A 123 8.53 28.21 -16.58
C VAL A 123 8.99 29.63 -16.92
N ASP A 124 10.29 29.91 -16.96
CA ASP A 124 10.84 31.22 -17.37
C ASP A 124 12.11 31.11 -18.21
N PHE A 125 12.63 29.88 -18.41
CA PHE A 125 13.81 29.57 -19.19
C PHE A 125 15.06 30.34 -18.74
N SER A 126 15.20 30.53 -17.42
CA SER A 126 16.26 31.33 -16.80
C SER A 126 17.44 30.52 -16.27
N GLU A 127 17.38 29.18 -16.29
CA GLU A 127 18.47 28.37 -15.75
C GLU A 127 19.65 28.31 -16.72
N THR A 128 20.87 28.45 -16.19
CA THR A 128 22.09 28.52 -17.02
C THR A 128 22.64 27.14 -17.40
N GLN A 129 22.08 26.06 -16.84
CA GLN A 129 22.56 24.70 -17.02
C GLN A 129 21.39 23.73 -17.23
N THR A 130 21.67 22.64 -17.94
CA THR A 130 20.76 21.50 -18.13
C THR A 130 21.42 20.26 -17.54
N ASP A 131 20.99 19.82 -16.35
CA ASP A 131 21.47 18.61 -15.68
C ASP A 131 20.38 17.53 -15.64
N ILE A 132 20.27 16.80 -16.74
CA ILE A 132 19.32 15.69 -16.90
C ILE A 132 19.63 14.56 -15.91
N ALA A 133 20.92 14.30 -15.64
CA ALA A 133 21.31 13.19 -14.78
C ALA A 133 20.84 13.44 -13.33
N LYS A 134 21.04 14.66 -12.83
CA LYS A 134 20.60 15.06 -11.49
C LYS A 134 19.09 15.16 -11.41
N SER A 135 18.39 15.59 -12.46
CA SER A 135 16.93 15.63 -12.49
C SER A 135 16.31 14.23 -12.41
N ILE A 136 16.83 13.25 -13.16
CA ILE A 136 16.40 11.85 -13.09
C ILE A 136 16.68 11.25 -11.70
N GLN A 137 17.87 11.48 -11.15
CA GLN A 137 18.19 11.01 -9.79
C GLN A 137 17.26 11.62 -8.73
N ALA A 138 16.85 12.87 -8.89
CA ALA A 138 15.89 13.51 -8.01
C ALA A 138 14.50 12.87 -8.14
N LEU A 139 14.04 12.57 -9.35
CA LEU A 139 12.78 11.85 -9.60
C LEU A 139 12.78 10.45 -8.98
N ASP A 140 13.87 9.69 -9.16
CA ASP A 140 14.02 8.36 -8.55
C ASP A 140 13.95 8.40 -7.02
N ARG A 141 14.48 9.47 -6.41
CA ARG A 141 14.36 9.69 -4.96
C ARG A 141 12.93 10.04 -4.55
N ILE A 142 12.25 10.90 -5.31
CA ILE A 142 10.85 11.31 -5.05
C ILE A 142 9.90 10.11 -5.16
N TYR A 143 10.11 9.23 -6.13
CA TYR A 143 9.22 8.12 -6.46
C TYR A 143 9.72 6.74 -6.03
N LYS A 144 10.68 6.68 -5.10
CA LYS A 144 11.36 5.44 -4.67
C LYS A 144 10.45 4.23 -4.41
N ASP A 145 9.28 4.46 -3.79
CA ASP A 145 8.33 3.40 -3.40
C ASP A 145 7.07 3.37 -4.28
N GLN A 146 7.10 4.06 -5.43
CA GLN A 146 5.95 4.25 -6.31
C GLN A 146 6.30 3.90 -7.75
N LYS A 147 5.36 3.27 -8.47
CA LYS A 147 5.53 3.09 -9.92
C LYS A 147 5.28 4.42 -10.61
N TYR A 148 6.30 4.92 -11.29
CA TYR A 148 6.22 6.17 -12.04
C TYR A 148 6.83 6.01 -13.44
N SER A 149 6.41 6.87 -14.35
CA SER A 149 7.04 7.12 -15.65
C SER A 149 7.44 8.58 -15.73
N SER A 150 8.52 8.90 -16.45
CA SER A 150 8.95 10.28 -16.70
C SER A 150 8.80 10.64 -18.17
N LEU A 151 8.31 11.85 -18.44
CA LEU A 151 8.34 12.48 -19.74
C LEU A 151 9.23 13.71 -19.64
N LEU A 152 10.39 13.68 -20.29
CA LEU A 152 11.30 14.82 -20.36
C LEU A 152 11.08 15.60 -21.66
N ILE A 153 11.06 16.92 -21.53
CA ILE A 153 10.92 17.87 -22.64
C ILE A 153 12.15 18.78 -22.60
N THR A 154 12.99 18.69 -23.62
CA THR A 154 14.23 19.46 -23.85
C THR A 154 14.41 19.64 -25.36
N ASP A 155 15.22 20.62 -25.80
CA ASP A 155 15.61 20.78 -27.21
C ASP A 155 16.56 19.68 -27.70
#